data_AF-A0A8T3TIH7-F1
#
_entry.id   AF-A0A8T3TIH7-F1
#
_cell.length_a   1.000
_cell.length_b   1.000
_cell.length_c   1.000
_cell.angle_alpha   90.00
_cell.angle_beta   90.00
_cell.angle_gamma   90.00
#
_symmetry.space_group_name_H-M   'P 1'
#
loop_
_entity.id
_entity.type
_entity.pdbx_description
1 polymer ?
#
loop_
_entity_poly.entity_id
_entity_poly.type
_entity_poly.pdbx_seq_one_letter_code
_entity_poly.pdbx_strand_id
1 'polypeptide(L)'
;VVVLPQARWEPSALQVVANLAIFAMAWLVGDNVQVNRTRVADLAERAGRAERERQAEALRAAGEERSRIARELHDIIAHSLSVMIVQAGGARRVLSREPGQAAEALASIESTGRQAMTEMRRLLGVLRDDRHDHQVSFAPQPSLSSLPALVEHCAAAGLRVSIEVTGAERGLPPGVDLSAFRIVQEALTNVLRHAGTATATVRVAYGDRGFELEIHDDGNGKAVEAAGEGNGHGLAGMRERVQLFGGDLVAGPQPGGGFRVTARLPLEPVWR
;
A
#
# COMPACT_ATOMS: atom_id res chain seq x y z
N VAL A 1 11.91 -36.80 -94.04
CA VAL A 1 12.29 -35.89 -92.93
C VAL A 1 11.51 -34.60 -93.13
N VAL A 2 10.37 -34.45 -92.45
CA VAL A 2 9.56 -33.21 -92.53
C VAL A 2 10.19 -32.22 -91.56
N VAL A 3 10.82 -31.18 -92.09
CA VAL A 3 11.38 -30.07 -91.31
C VAL A 3 10.22 -29.14 -90.99
N LEU A 4 9.73 -29.17 -89.75
CA LEU A 4 8.77 -28.18 -89.27
C LEU A 4 9.45 -26.79 -89.23
N PRO A 5 8.80 -25.73 -89.73
CA PRO A 5 9.36 -24.40 -89.69
C PRO A 5 9.47 -23.95 -88.22
N GLN A 6 10.70 -23.65 -87.81
CA GLN A 6 11.00 -23.01 -86.53
C GLN A 6 10.41 -21.60 -86.57
N ALA A 7 9.19 -21.43 -86.05
CA ALA A 7 8.59 -20.11 -85.90
C ALA A 7 9.46 -19.28 -84.95
N ARG A 8 10.21 -18.32 -85.50
CA ARG A 8 10.97 -17.35 -84.71
C ARG A 8 9.95 -16.42 -84.05
N TRP A 9 9.80 -16.57 -82.73
CA TRP A 9 8.99 -15.68 -81.92
C TRP A 9 9.71 -14.34 -81.79
N GLU A 10 9.39 -13.40 -82.67
CA GLU A 10 9.82 -12.00 -82.56
C GLU A 10 8.76 -11.24 -81.75
N PRO A 11 9.07 -10.74 -80.55
CA PRO A 11 8.11 -10.00 -79.75
C PRO A 11 7.68 -8.72 -80.49
N SER A 12 6.38 -8.42 -80.48
CA SER A 12 5.90 -7.16 -81.05
C SER A 12 6.37 -5.97 -80.19
N ALA A 13 6.60 -4.80 -80.79
CA ALA A 13 7.07 -3.61 -80.06
C ALA A 13 6.18 -3.26 -78.84
N LEU A 14 4.87 -3.51 -78.94
CA LEU A 14 3.91 -3.32 -77.85
C LEU A 14 4.18 -4.26 -76.66
N GLN A 15 4.57 -5.51 -76.90
CA GLN A 15 4.95 -6.46 -75.83
C GLN A 15 6.22 -6.01 -75.11
N VAL A 16 7.21 -5.50 -75.85
CA VAL A 16 8.45 -4.99 -75.25
C VAL A 16 8.16 -3.79 -74.34
N VAL A 17 7.37 -2.83 -74.81
CA VAL A 17 6.96 -1.65 -74.01
C VAL A 17 6.15 -2.05 -72.77
N ALA A 18 5.20 -2.98 -72.92
CA ALA A 18 4.40 -3.47 -71.80
C ALA A 18 5.29 -4.15 -70.72
N ASN A 19 6.25 -4.98 -71.13
CA ASN A 19 7.19 -5.61 -70.21
C ASN A 19 8.05 -4.56 -69.48
N LEU A 20 8.60 -3.58 -70.20
CA LEU A 20 9.37 -2.48 -69.59
C LEU A 20 8.54 -1.67 -68.59
N ALA A 21 7.27 -1.40 -68.90
CA ALA A 21 6.37 -0.72 -67.97
C ALA A 21 6.12 -1.54 -66.70
N ILE A 22 5.95 -2.86 -66.81
CA ILE A 22 5.81 -3.76 -65.65
C ILE A 22 7.08 -3.75 -64.80
N PHE A 23 8.27 -3.85 -65.42
CA PHE A 23 9.54 -3.78 -64.68
C PHE A 23 9.74 -2.42 -64.01
N ALA A 24 9.42 -1.31 -64.69
CA ALA A 24 9.50 0.02 -64.13
C ALA A 24 8.54 0.20 -62.94
N MET A 25 7.31 -0.31 -63.05
CA MET A 25 6.32 -0.27 -61.97
C MET A 25 6.77 -1.12 -60.77
N ALA A 26 7.28 -2.33 -61.01
CA ALA A 26 7.82 -3.19 -59.97
C ALA A 26 9.02 -2.54 -59.26
N TRP A 27 9.92 -1.90 -60.02
CA TRP A 27 11.04 -1.15 -59.47
C TRP A 27 10.59 0.05 -58.61
N LEU A 28 9.62 0.82 -59.09
CA LEU A 28 9.10 2.00 -58.39
C LEU A 28 8.34 1.63 -57.11
N VAL A 29 7.59 0.53 -57.12
CA VAL A 29 6.97 -0.04 -55.91
C VAL A 29 8.04 -0.55 -54.94
N GLY A 30 9.07 -1.23 -55.45
CA GLY A 30 10.19 -1.71 -54.63
C GLY A 30 10.93 -0.57 -53.94
N ASP A 31 11.26 0.49 -54.67
CA ASP A 31 11.91 1.69 -54.15
C ASP A 31 11.04 2.39 -53.10
N ASN A 32 9.73 2.56 -53.39
CA ASN A 32 8.80 3.15 -52.42
C ASN A 32 8.69 2.34 -51.13
N VAL A 33 8.59 1.01 -51.23
CA VAL A 33 8.56 0.10 -50.07
C VAL A 33 9.87 0.18 -49.30
N GLN A 34 11.01 0.26 -49.97
CA GLN A 34 12.33 0.36 -49.34
C GLN A 34 12.48 1.69 -48.57
N VAL A 35 12.12 2.81 -49.19
CA VAL A 35 12.12 4.15 -48.56
C VAL A 35 11.14 4.21 -47.39
N ASN A 36 9.97 3.58 -47.51
CA ASN A 36 9.01 3.55 -46.42
C ASN A 36 9.54 2.70 -45.24
N ARG A 37 10.15 1.55 -45.51
CA ARG A 37 10.77 0.70 -44.49
C ARG A 37 11.87 1.43 -43.72
N THR A 38 12.74 2.18 -44.39
CA THR A 38 13.80 2.94 -43.71
C THR A 38 13.24 4.08 -42.87
N ARG A 39 12.22 4.80 -43.37
CA ARG A 39 11.51 5.84 -42.60
C ARG A 39 10.83 5.26 -41.35
N VAL A 40 10.13 4.14 -41.49
CA VAL A 40 9.49 3.46 -40.35
C VAL A 40 10.53 3.00 -39.33
N ALA A 41 11.67 2.46 -39.78
CA ALA A 41 12.75 2.04 -38.90
C ALA A 41 13.38 3.23 -38.13
N ASP A 42 13.67 4.34 -38.80
CA ASP A 42 14.21 5.55 -38.18
C ASP A 42 13.21 6.19 -37.19
N LEU A 43 11.93 6.26 -37.54
CA LEU A 43 10.89 6.71 -36.62
C LEU A 43 10.74 5.80 -35.40
N ALA A 44 10.79 4.47 -35.59
CA ALA A 44 10.75 3.51 -34.51
C ALA A 44 11.96 3.64 -33.57
N GLU A 45 13.15 3.86 -34.13
CA GLU A 45 14.36 4.08 -33.34
C GLU A 45 14.30 5.38 -32.53
N ARG A 46 13.86 6.48 -33.14
CA ARG A 46 13.67 7.76 -32.45
C ARG A 46 12.63 7.67 -31.35
N ALA A 47 11.50 7.01 -31.61
CA ALA A 47 10.47 6.77 -30.60
C ALA A 47 11.03 5.94 -29.42
N GLY A 48 11.81 4.89 -29.70
CA GLY A 48 12.45 4.08 -28.66
C GLY A 48 13.54 4.81 -27.88
N ARG A 49 14.24 5.79 -28.48
CA ARG A 49 15.18 6.67 -27.75
C ARG A 49 14.44 7.66 -26.85
N ALA A 50 13.44 8.35 -27.39
CA ALA A 50 12.63 9.31 -26.64
C ALA A 50 11.92 8.65 -25.44
N GLU A 51 11.41 7.42 -25.60
CA GLU A 51 10.77 6.69 -24.50
C GLU A 51 11.78 6.35 -23.38
N ARG A 52 12.98 5.89 -23.75
CA ARG A 52 14.05 5.61 -22.77
C ARG A 52 14.53 6.88 -22.06
N GLU A 53 14.62 7.99 -22.76
CA GLU A 53 14.96 9.30 -22.18
C GLU A 53 13.89 9.75 -21.19
N ARG A 54 12.61 9.68 -21.56
CA ARG A 54 11.48 9.99 -20.65
C ARG A 54 11.47 9.10 -19.41
N GLN A 55 11.73 7.81 -19.55
CA GLN A 55 11.81 6.89 -18.41
C GLN A 55 13.00 7.23 -17.50
N ALA A 56 14.16 7.55 -18.08
CA ALA A 56 15.33 7.95 -17.31
C ALA A 56 15.10 9.29 -16.58
N GLU A 57 14.46 10.25 -17.23
CA GLU A 57 14.07 11.54 -16.62
C GLU A 57 13.06 11.33 -15.50
N ALA A 58 12.03 10.51 -15.69
CA ALA A 58 11.04 10.20 -14.66
C ALA A 58 11.69 9.55 -13.42
N LEU A 59 12.62 8.62 -13.62
CA LEU A 59 13.36 7.98 -12.53
C LEU A 59 14.26 8.98 -11.78
N ARG A 60 14.94 9.87 -12.52
CA ARG A 60 15.76 10.94 -11.91
C ARG A 60 14.89 11.91 -11.10
N ALA A 61 13.80 12.40 -11.68
CA ALA A 61 12.87 13.30 -11.01
C ALA A 61 12.28 12.68 -9.74
N ALA A 62 11.89 11.40 -9.79
CA ALA A 62 11.42 10.68 -8.61
C ALA A 62 12.49 10.54 -7.52
N GLY A 63 13.76 10.33 -7.90
CA GLY A 63 14.88 10.29 -6.96
C GLY A 63 15.19 11.63 -6.31
N GLU A 64 15.18 12.72 -7.09
CA GLU A 64 15.35 14.09 -6.61
C GLU A 64 14.25 14.47 -5.62
N GLU A 65 13.01 14.10 -5.93
CA GLU A 65 11.87 14.37 -5.06
C GLU A 65 11.97 13.61 -3.73
N ARG A 66 12.33 12.32 -3.77
CA ARG A 66 12.59 11.54 -2.54
C ARG A 66 13.69 12.18 -1.68
N SER A 67 14.75 12.69 -2.28
CA SER A 67 15.82 13.38 -1.54
C SER A 67 15.37 14.71 -0.95
N ARG A 68 14.53 15.47 -1.66
CA ARG A 68 13.91 16.71 -1.18
C ARG A 68 13.05 16.42 0.06
N ILE A 69 12.13 15.46 -0.05
CA ILE A 69 11.25 15.03 1.05
C ILE A 69 12.07 14.57 2.26
N ALA A 70 13.12 13.77 2.06
CA ALA A 70 13.98 13.30 3.14
C ALA A 70 14.66 14.46 3.90
N ARG A 71 15.10 15.51 3.19
CA ARG A 71 15.68 16.71 3.81
C ARG A 71 14.64 17.51 4.59
N GLU A 72 13.46 17.75 4.03
CA GLU A 72 12.38 18.45 4.73
C GLU A 72 11.95 17.71 6.00
N LEU A 73 11.86 16.38 5.94
CA LEU A 73 11.60 15.54 7.11
C LEU A 73 12.72 15.67 8.16
N HIS A 74 13.98 15.62 7.72
CA HIS A 74 15.12 15.75 8.63
C HIS A 74 15.14 17.11 9.32
N ASP A 75 14.86 18.20 8.61
CA ASP A 75 14.85 19.56 9.15
C ASP A 75 13.75 19.72 10.22
N ILE A 76 12.54 19.22 9.97
CA ILE A 76 11.44 19.22 10.95
C ILE A 76 11.86 18.46 12.21
N ILE A 77 12.37 17.23 12.06
CA ILE A 77 12.80 16.39 13.18
C ILE A 77 13.91 17.07 13.98
N ALA A 78 14.97 17.52 13.30
CA ALA A 78 16.15 18.10 13.92
C ALA A 78 15.80 19.38 14.70
N HIS A 79 14.97 20.23 14.11
CA HIS A 79 14.51 21.46 14.76
C HIS A 79 13.66 21.17 16.00
N SER A 80 12.63 20.33 15.87
CA SER A 80 11.73 19.99 16.99
C SER A 80 12.47 19.30 18.13
N LEU A 81 13.38 18.37 17.84
CA LEU A 81 14.22 17.72 18.86
C LEU A 81 15.13 18.73 19.56
N SER A 82 15.73 19.66 18.82
CA SER A 82 16.60 20.69 19.42
C SER A 82 15.82 21.55 20.43
N VAL A 83 14.61 22.00 20.07
CA VAL A 83 13.74 22.76 20.98
C VAL A 83 13.38 21.93 22.22
N MET A 84 12.97 20.68 22.04
CA MET A 84 12.60 19.79 23.15
C MET A 84 13.78 19.52 24.10
N ILE A 85 14.99 19.32 23.58
CA ILE A 85 16.21 19.10 24.38
C ILE A 85 16.54 20.34 25.23
N VAL A 86 16.45 21.54 24.63
CA VAL A 86 16.69 22.81 25.35
C VAL A 86 15.66 23.00 26.47
N GLN A 87 14.38 22.78 26.17
CA GLN A 87 13.30 22.90 27.13
C GLN A 87 13.40 21.87 28.26
N ALA A 88 13.76 20.62 27.95
CA ALA A 88 13.97 19.58 28.95
C ALA A 88 15.16 19.92 29.87
N GLY A 89 16.23 20.48 29.30
CA GLY A 89 17.38 20.98 30.06
C GLY A 89 17.04 22.19 30.94
N GLY A 90 16.08 23.02 30.54
CA GLY A 90 15.51 24.10 31.33
C GLY A 90 14.65 23.57 32.48
N ALA A 91 13.66 22.73 32.17
CA ALA A 91 12.77 22.09 33.14
C ALA A 91 13.53 21.41 34.27
N ARG A 92 14.58 20.62 33.93
CA ARG A 92 15.42 19.94 34.91
C ARG A 92 16.15 20.88 35.87
N ARG A 93 16.52 22.10 35.42
CA ARG A 93 17.21 23.09 36.27
C ARG A 93 16.27 23.77 37.27
N VAL A 94 15.00 23.97 36.88
CA VAL A 94 14.03 24.71 37.71
C VAL A 94 13.10 23.81 38.52
N LEU A 95 13.05 22.51 38.24
CA LEU A 95 12.10 21.55 38.82
C LEU A 95 11.93 21.64 40.35
N SER A 96 13.03 21.76 41.10
CA SER A 96 13.00 21.82 42.57
C SER A 96 12.66 23.20 43.14
N ARG A 97 12.85 24.27 42.37
CA ARG A 97 12.68 25.66 42.83
C ARG A 97 11.37 26.27 42.36
N GLU A 98 10.98 25.97 41.13
CA GLU A 98 9.83 26.55 40.42
C GLU A 98 9.10 25.45 39.64
N PRO A 99 8.36 24.56 40.34
CA PRO A 99 7.69 23.42 39.72
C PRO A 99 6.65 23.84 38.67
N GLY A 100 6.05 25.03 38.80
CA GLY A 100 5.13 25.59 37.80
C GLY A 100 5.81 25.81 36.44
N GLN A 101 6.98 26.47 36.42
CA GLN A 101 7.74 26.67 35.19
C GLN A 101 8.24 25.34 34.59
N ALA A 102 8.58 24.36 35.44
CA ALA A 102 8.94 23.03 34.95
C ALA A 102 7.76 22.31 34.27
N ALA A 103 6.55 22.44 34.82
CA ALA A 103 5.33 21.89 34.24
C ALA A 103 5.00 22.55 32.89
N GLU A 104 5.15 23.88 32.78
CA GLU A 104 4.97 24.61 31.51
C GLU A 104 5.97 24.16 30.44
N ALA A 105 7.24 23.98 30.80
CA ALA A 105 8.26 23.48 29.88
C ALA A 105 7.96 22.05 29.40
N LEU A 106 7.46 21.17 30.28
CA LEU A 106 7.03 19.81 29.91
C LEU A 106 5.81 19.82 28.97
N ALA A 107 4.82 20.68 29.24
CA ALA A 107 3.67 20.86 28.35
C ALA A 107 4.08 21.40 26.97
N SER A 108 5.08 22.29 26.92
CA SER A 108 5.63 22.79 25.66
C SER A 108 6.34 21.69 24.86
N ILE A 109 7.14 20.85 25.52
CA ILE A 109 7.78 19.67 24.90
C ILE A 109 6.72 18.74 24.29
N GLU A 110 5.65 18.44 25.04
CA GLU A 110 4.56 17.59 24.57
C GLU A 110 3.87 18.18 23.33
N SER A 111 3.59 19.48 23.35
CA SER A 111 2.99 20.22 22.22
C SER A 111 3.90 20.19 20.99
N THR A 112 5.19 20.52 21.15
CA THR A 112 6.17 20.51 20.05
C THR A 112 6.33 19.11 19.45
N GLY A 113 6.38 18.06 20.28
CA GLY A 113 6.42 16.67 19.82
C GLY A 113 5.17 16.28 19.00
N ARG A 114 3.97 16.65 19.47
CA ARG A 114 2.72 16.40 18.74
C ARG A 114 2.66 17.15 17.41
N GLN A 115 3.11 18.40 17.39
CA GLN A 115 3.15 19.22 16.18
C GLN A 115 4.09 18.61 15.14
N ALA A 116 5.32 18.25 15.53
CA ALA A 116 6.30 17.61 14.65
C ALA A 116 5.76 16.32 14.02
N MET A 117 5.12 15.47 14.83
CA MET A 117 4.50 14.22 14.36
C MET A 117 3.31 14.43 13.43
N THR A 118 2.63 15.57 13.53
CA THR A 118 1.55 15.95 12.62
C THR A 118 2.11 16.40 11.28
N GLU A 119 3.16 17.22 11.32
CA GLU A 119 3.81 17.77 10.12
C GLU A 119 4.49 16.68 9.28
N MET A 120 5.19 15.74 9.93
CA MET A 120 5.75 14.55 9.27
C MET A 120 4.68 13.69 8.60
N ARG A 121 3.54 13.46 9.29
CA ARG A 121 2.44 12.68 8.73
C ARG A 121 1.75 13.39 7.57
N ARG A 122 1.70 14.73 7.56
CA ARG A 122 1.19 15.49 6.42
C ARG A 122 2.08 15.33 5.19
N LEU A 123 3.40 15.46 5.36
CA LEU A 123 4.37 15.26 4.27
C LEU A 123 4.35 13.83 3.72
N LEU A 124 4.24 12.82 4.59
CA LEU A 124 4.16 11.42 4.17
C LEU A 124 2.77 11.01 3.63
N GLY A 125 1.71 11.68 4.08
CA GLY A 125 0.32 11.43 3.66
C GLY A 125 0.03 11.94 2.25
N VAL A 126 0.60 13.08 1.85
CA VAL A 126 0.48 13.62 0.48
C VAL A 126 1.16 12.71 -0.56
N LEU A 127 2.12 11.87 -0.17
CA LEU A 127 2.73 10.84 -1.03
C LEU A 127 1.95 9.52 -1.05
N ARG A 128 0.88 9.42 -0.26
CA ARG A 128 0.09 8.22 -0.04
C ARG A 128 -1.38 8.53 -0.29
N ASP A 129 -1.70 9.15 -1.41
CA ASP A 129 -3.09 9.41 -1.77
C ASP A 129 -3.75 8.17 -2.41
N ASP A 130 -5.04 8.03 -2.11
CA ASP A 130 -6.07 7.19 -2.75
C ASP A 130 -6.44 5.77 -2.28
N ARG A 131 -5.92 5.21 -1.17
CA ARG A 131 -6.59 4.02 -0.57
C ARG A 131 -6.51 4.00 0.96
N HIS A 132 -7.51 4.64 1.55
CA HIS A 132 -8.11 4.50 2.88
C HIS A 132 -8.22 5.87 3.55
N ASP A 133 -9.25 6.60 3.12
CA ASP A 133 -9.80 7.73 3.85
C ASP A 133 -10.25 7.22 5.24
N HIS A 134 -9.34 7.28 6.19
CA HIS A 134 -9.62 7.15 7.60
C HIS A 134 -9.17 8.45 8.23
N GLN A 135 -10.10 9.40 8.28
CA GLN A 135 -10.14 10.55 9.17
C GLN A 135 -9.26 10.32 10.41
N VAL A 136 -8.00 10.77 10.36
CA VAL A 136 -7.09 10.68 11.51
C VAL A 136 -7.44 11.85 12.41
N SER A 137 -8.46 11.65 13.24
CA SER A 137 -8.82 12.57 14.31
C SER A 137 -7.66 12.70 15.31
N PHE A 138 -7.47 13.89 15.87
CA PHE A 138 -6.49 14.26 16.90
C PHE A 138 -6.70 13.56 18.27
N ALA A 139 -7.49 12.49 18.30
CA ALA A 139 -7.70 11.68 19.48
C ALA A 139 -6.40 10.97 19.91
N PRO A 140 -6.23 10.65 21.21
CA PRO A 140 -5.19 9.73 21.66
C PRO A 140 -5.18 8.47 20.78
N GLN A 141 -3.99 7.89 20.56
CA GLN A 141 -3.89 6.69 19.71
C GLN A 141 -4.88 5.63 20.20
N PRO A 142 -5.70 5.06 19.29
CA PRO A 142 -6.76 4.17 19.71
C PRO A 142 -6.16 2.89 20.31
N SER A 143 -6.74 2.48 21.43
CA SER A 143 -6.40 1.30 22.22
C SER A 143 -7.60 0.36 22.29
N LEU A 144 -7.43 -0.82 22.86
CA LEU A 144 -8.53 -1.76 23.12
C LEU A 144 -9.65 -1.17 23.98
N SER A 145 -9.38 -0.15 24.80
CA SER A 145 -10.45 0.57 25.53
C SER A 145 -11.40 1.34 24.60
N SER A 146 -11.02 1.54 23.33
CA SER A 146 -11.85 2.15 22.28
C SER A 146 -12.70 1.15 21.51
N LEU A 147 -12.64 -0.16 21.83
CA LEU A 147 -13.46 -1.18 21.17
C LEU A 147 -14.99 -0.92 21.28
N PRO A 148 -15.55 -0.43 22.40
CA PRO A 148 -16.98 -0.12 22.46
C PRO A 148 -17.41 0.89 21.39
N ALA A 149 -16.63 1.96 21.19
CA ALA A 149 -16.90 2.95 20.15
C ALA A 149 -16.76 2.37 18.73
N LEU A 150 -15.83 1.44 18.50
CA LEU A 150 -15.71 0.74 17.22
C LEU A 150 -16.95 -0.14 16.96
N VAL A 151 -17.45 -0.83 17.99
CA VAL A 151 -18.67 -1.65 17.90
C VAL A 151 -19.90 -0.80 17.58
N GLU A 152 -20.04 0.37 18.20
CA GLU A 152 -21.13 1.31 17.89
C GLU A 152 -21.11 1.75 16.41
N HIS A 153 -19.93 2.05 15.87
CA HIS A 153 -19.79 2.37 14.44
C HIS A 153 -20.16 1.19 13.54
N CYS A 154 -19.75 -0.04 13.88
CA CYS A 154 -20.14 -1.23 13.13
C CYS A 154 -21.65 -1.49 13.20
N ALA A 155 -22.27 -1.27 14.35
CA ALA A 155 -23.71 -1.40 14.54
C ALA A 155 -24.49 -0.39 13.69
N ALA A 156 -24.02 0.87 13.60
CA ALA A 156 -24.59 1.88 12.72
C ALA A 156 -24.48 1.49 11.24
N ALA A 157 -23.45 0.73 10.86
CA ALA A 157 -23.28 0.17 9.52
C ALA A 157 -24.04 -1.16 9.29
N GLY A 158 -24.81 -1.63 10.28
CA GLY A 158 -25.66 -2.83 10.17
C GLY A 158 -24.99 -4.15 10.60
N LEU A 159 -23.77 -4.12 11.14
CA LEU A 159 -23.08 -5.29 11.68
C LEU A 159 -23.26 -5.37 13.20
N ARG A 160 -23.91 -6.44 13.70
CA ARG A 160 -23.98 -6.69 15.14
C ARG A 160 -22.67 -7.32 15.61
N VAL A 161 -21.99 -6.68 16.57
CA VAL A 161 -20.73 -7.15 17.13
C VAL A 161 -20.90 -7.41 18.63
N SER A 162 -20.49 -8.59 19.09
CA SER A 162 -20.33 -8.92 20.53
C SER A 162 -18.86 -8.91 20.92
N ILE A 163 -18.55 -8.40 22.13
CA ILE A 163 -17.19 -8.47 22.70
C ILE A 163 -17.21 -9.44 23.87
N GLU A 164 -16.26 -10.36 23.89
CA GLU A 164 -16.03 -11.30 24.98
C GLU A 164 -14.62 -11.12 25.53
N VAL A 165 -14.50 -10.76 26.81
CA VAL A 165 -13.20 -10.65 27.49
C VAL A 165 -13.02 -11.84 28.42
N THR A 166 -11.87 -12.51 28.30
CA THR A 166 -11.52 -13.68 29.12
C THR A 166 -10.15 -13.50 29.76
N GLY A 167 -9.98 -14.02 30.97
CA GLY A 167 -8.77 -13.79 31.78
C GLY A 167 -8.81 -12.48 32.58
N ALA A 168 -7.76 -12.22 33.35
CA ALA A 168 -7.61 -10.99 34.12
C ALA A 168 -7.07 -9.88 33.22
N GLU A 169 -7.86 -8.83 33.01
CA GLU A 169 -7.45 -7.67 32.22
C GLU A 169 -6.19 -7.04 32.82
N ARG A 170 -5.18 -6.82 31.96
CA ARG A 170 -3.88 -6.25 32.34
C ARG A 170 -3.42 -5.26 31.29
N GLY A 171 -2.65 -4.26 31.74
CA GLY A 171 -2.06 -3.28 30.84
C GLY A 171 -1.16 -3.93 29.79
N LEU A 172 -1.44 -3.64 28.52
CA LEU A 172 -0.63 -4.10 27.39
C LEU A 172 0.47 -3.10 27.07
N PRO A 173 1.62 -3.53 26.53
CA PRO A 173 2.57 -2.61 25.91
C PRO A 173 1.87 -1.76 24.83
N PRO A 174 2.12 -0.45 24.75
CA PRO A 174 1.37 0.44 23.85
C PRO A 174 1.36 0.00 22.37
N GLY A 175 2.47 -0.59 21.90
CA GLY A 175 2.56 -1.13 20.54
C GLY A 175 1.68 -2.36 20.31
N VAL A 176 1.54 -3.23 21.31
CA VAL A 176 0.69 -4.43 21.27
C VAL A 176 -0.78 -4.01 21.33
N ASP A 177 -1.12 -3.07 22.20
CA ASP A 177 -2.46 -2.50 22.35
C ASP A 177 -2.97 -1.89 21.04
N LEU A 178 -2.18 -1.00 20.43
CA LEU A 178 -2.50 -0.40 19.12
C LEU A 178 -2.64 -1.47 18.03
N SER A 179 -1.73 -2.45 18.01
CA SER A 179 -1.75 -3.50 16.99
C SER A 179 -2.98 -4.39 17.12
N ALA A 180 -3.35 -4.76 18.34
CA ALA A 180 -4.58 -5.49 18.63
C ALA A 180 -5.81 -4.71 18.19
N PHE A 181 -5.91 -3.41 18.53
CA PHE A 181 -7.01 -2.56 18.08
C PHE A 181 -7.12 -2.52 16.54
N ARG A 182 -5.99 -2.34 15.85
CA ARG A 182 -5.96 -2.28 14.37
C ARG A 182 -6.34 -3.62 13.72
N ILE A 183 -5.99 -4.75 14.33
CA ILE A 183 -6.41 -6.07 13.86
C ILE A 183 -7.93 -6.21 13.97
N VAL A 184 -8.53 -5.81 15.10
CA VAL A 184 -10.00 -5.82 15.25
C VAL A 184 -10.65 -4.92 14.21
N GLN A 185 -10.15 -3.70 14.04
CA GLN A 185 -10.70 -2.74 13.08
C GLN A 185 -10.68 -3.28 11.64
N GLU A 186 -9.54 -3.80 11.19
CA GLU A 186 -9.40 -4.36 9.84
C GLU A 186 -10.29 -5.61 9.68
N ALA A 187 -10.34 -6.49 10.69
CA ALA A 187 -11.19 -7.68 10.66
C ALA A 187 -12.68 -7.32 10.54
N LEU A 188 -13.20 -6.41 11.37
CA LEU A 188 -14.60 -5.96 11.29
C LEU A 188 -14.91 -5.22 9.98
N THR A 189 -13.95 -4.47 9.44
CA THR A 189 -14.09 -3.83 8.12
C THR A 189 -14.21 -4.88 7.01
N ASN A 190 -13.45 -5.97 7.10
CA ASN A 190 -13.54 -7.08 6.17
C ASN A 190 -14.89 -7.79 6.26
N VAL A 191 -15.43 -7.98 7.47
CA VAL A 191 -16.78 -8.53 7.66
C VAL A 191 -17.82 -7.64 6.97
N LEU A 192 -17.78 -6.32 7.22
CA LEU A 192 -18.69 -5.37 6.58
C LEU A 192 -18.61 -5.39 5.05
N ARG A 193 -17.41 -5.55 4.49
CA ARG A 193 -17.20 -5.57 3.03
C ARG A 193 -17.58 -6.90 2.38
N HIS A 194 -17.46 -8.02 3.09
CA HIS A 194 -17.42 -9.34 2.45
C HIS A 194 -18.42 -10.37 3.01
N ALA A 195 -18.86 -10.24 4.26
CA ALA A 195 -19.66 -11.28 4.92
C ALA A 195 -21.17 -11.20 4.61
N GLY A 196 -21.64 -10.06 4.08
CA GLY A 196 -23.07 -9.82 3.84
C GLY A 196 -23.82 -9.57 5.16
N THR A 197 -25.00 -10.16 5.34
CA THR A 197 -25.72 -10.12 6.62
C THR A 197 -25.07 -11.11 7.58
N ALA A 198 -24.25 -10.59 8.50
CA ALA A 198 -23.51 -11.40 9.46
C ALA A 198 -23.59 -10.78 10.87
N THR A 199 -23.33 -11.61 11.87
CA THR A 199 -22.95 -11.21 13.22
C THR A 199 -21.47 -11.50 13.41
N ALA A 200 -20.77 -10.64 14.16
CA ALA A 200 -19.36 -10.83 14.48
C ALA A 200 -19.16 -10.92 16.00
N THR A 201 -18.17 -11.70 16.41
CA THR A 201 -17.74 -11.84 17.79
C THR A 201 -16.26 -11.52 17.87
N VAL A 202 -15.89 -10.62 18.80
CA VAL A 202 -14.52 -10.25 19.12
C VAL A 202 -14.20 -10.81 20.51
N ARG A 203 -13.37 -11.85 20.57
CA ARG A 203 -12.86 -12.41 21.82
C ARG A 203 -11.47 -11.86 22.11
N VAL A 204 -11.31 -11.28 23.28
CA VAL A 204 -10.06 -10.76 23.83
C VAL A 204 -9.66 -11.65 25.02
N ALA A 205 -8.52 -12.34 24.93
CA ALA A 205 -8.06 -13.26 25.95
C ALA A 205 -6.71 -12.85 26.54
N TYR A 206 -6.70 -12.58 27.84
CA TYR A 206 -5.50 -12.30 28.63
C TYR A 206 -5.02 -13.60 29.28
N GLY A 207 -4.15 -14.34 28.60
CA GLY A 207 -3.58 -15.60 29.09
C GLY A 207 -2.17 -15.46 29.66
N ASP A 208 -1.71 -16.46 30.42
CA ASP A 208 -0.38 -16.44 31.05
C ASP A 208 0.77 -16.40 30.02
N ARG A 209 0.57 -17.03 28.86
CA ARG A 209 1.58 -17.18 27.79
C ARG A 209 1.53 -16.08 26.73
N GLY A 210 0.59 -15.16 26.81
CA GLY A 210 0.42 -14.09 25.81
C GLY A 210 -0.98 -13.51 25.76
N PHE A 211 -1.16 -12.55 24.86
CA PHE A 211 -2.44 -11.95 24.52
C PHE A 211 -2.99 -12.61 23.26
N GLU A 212 -4.22 -13.10 23.29
CA GLU A 212 -4.88 -13.69 22.13
C GLU A 212 -6.11 -12.87 21.75
N LEU A 213 -6.28 -12.67 20.44
CA LEU A 213 -7.39 -11.98 19.85
C LEU A 213 -8.03 -12.88 18.80
N GLU A 214 -9.33 -13.10 18.91
CA GLU A 214 -10.10 -13.88 17.95
C GLU A 214 -11.29 -13.05 17.46
N ILE A 215 -11.42 -12.93 16.14
CA ILE A 215 -12.56 -12.31 15.48
C ILE A 215 -13.21 -13.37 14.60
N HIS A 216 -14.50 -13.59 14.79
CA HIS A 216 -15.28 -14.58 14.06
C HIS A 216 -16.57 -13.96 13.56
N ASP A 217 -16.92 -14.17 12.29
CA ASP A 217 -18.25 -13.86 11.76
C ASP A 217 -18.98 -15.12 11.31
N ASP A 218 -20.32 -15.08 11.25
CA ASP A 218 -21.19 -16.17 10.78
C ASP A 218 -21.67 -15.99 9.32
N GLY A 219 -21.06 -15.08 8.56
CA GLY A 219 -21.49 -14.73 7.21
C GLY A 219 -21.19 -15.81 6.17
N ASN A 220 -21.50 -15.51 4.91
CA ASN A 220 -21.12 -16.38 3.80
C ASN A 220 -19.60 -16.28 3.58
N GLY A 221 -18.81 -17.12 4.26
CA GLY A 221 -17.34 -17.19 4.17
C GLY A 221 -16.76 -17.50 2.78
N LYS A 222 -17.55 -17.37 1.72
CA LYS A 222 -17.26 -17.70 0.31
C LYS A 222 -16.51 -16.62 -0.48
N ALA A 223 -16.20 -15.46 0.10
CA ALA A 223 -15.60 -14.37 -0.68
C ALA A 223 -14.05 -14.37 -0.73
N VAL A 224 -13.35 -15.10 0.15
CA VAL A 224 -11.86 -15.04 0.20
C VAL A 224 -11.19 -16.09 -0.70
N GLU A 225 -11.87 -17.20 -1.05
CA GLU A 225 -11.35 -18.16 -2.04
C GLU A 225 -11.35 -17.61 -3.48
N ALA A 226 -12.19 -16.64 -3.80
CA ALA A 226 -12.23 -16.00 -5.13
C ALA A 226 -11.16 -14.90 -5.32
N ALA A 227 -10.46 -14.49 -4.26
CA ALA A 227 -9.43 -13.45 -4.31
C ALA A 227 -8.05 -14.04 -4.62
N GLY A 228 -7.95 -14.81 -5.72
CA GLY A 228 -6.67 -15.24 -6.28
C GLY A 228 -5.85 -14.07 -6.84
N GLU A 229 -6.49 -12.97 -7.26
CA GLU A 229 -5.81 -11.88 -7.95
C GLU A 229 -6.48 -10.53 -7.59
N GLY A 230 -5.90 -9.79 -6.64
CA GLY A 230 -6.17 -8.35 -6.47
C GLY A 230 -7.08 -7.92 -5.31
N ASN A 231 -6.64 -8.07 -4.05
CA ASN A 231 -6.90 -7.15 -2.90
C ASN A 231 -6.46 -7.69 -1.52
N GLY A 232 -5.55 -8.66 -1.44
CA GLY A 232 -5.09 -9.30 -0.17
C GLY A 232 -4.25 -8.45 0.80
N HIS A 233 -4.31 -7.11 0.72
CA HIS A 233 -3.47 -6.22 1.54
C HIS A 233 -3.85 -6.22 3.03
N GLY A 234 -5.14 -6.40 3.37
CA GLY A 234 -5.61 -6.36 4.76
C GLY A 234 -5.03 -7.49 5.63
N LEU A 235 -5.09 -8.73 5.11
CA LEU A 235 -4.51 -9.91 5.78
C LEU A 235 -2.97 -9.85 5.83
N ALA A 236 -2.32 -9.37 4.76
CA ALA A 236 -0.87 -9.17 4.75
C ALA A 236 -0.45 -8.15 5.83
N GLY A 237 -1.11 -7.00 5.90
CA GLY A 237 -0.82 -5.97 6.90
C GLY A 237 -1.13 -6.40 8.33
N MET A 238 -2.17 -7.21 8.54
CA MET A 238 -2.43 -7.82 9.85
C MET A 238 -1.32 -8.81 10.25
N ARG A 239 -0.84 -9.67 9.34
CA ARG A 239 0.28 -10.59 9.61
C ARG A 239 1.57 -9.86 9.92
N GLU A 240 1.94 -8.86 9.13
CA GLU A 240 3.13 -8.04 9.37
C GLU A 240 3.10 -7.41 10.77
N ARG A 241 1.97 -6.83 11.17
CA ARG A 241 1.80 -6.23 12.50
C ARG A 241 2.00 -7.23 13.63
N VAL A 242 1.48 -8.44 13.51
CA VAL A 242 1.64 -9.47 14.54
C VAL A 242 3.07 -10.00 14.59
N GLN A 243 3.71 -10.16 13.43
CA GLN A 243 5.10 -10.60 13.32
C GLN A 243 6.10 -9.60 13.91
N LEU A 244 5.81 -8.29 13.88
CA LEU A 244 6.64 -7.26 14.54
C LEU A 244 6.82 -7.51 16.04
N PHE A 245 5.88 -8.21 16.68
CA PHE A 245 5.96 -8.57 18.09
C PHE A 245 6.31 -10.05 18.30
N GLY A 246 6.73 -10.77 17.27
CA GLY A 246 7.05 -12.21 17.37
C GLY A 246 5.82 -13.11 17.55
N GLY A 247 4.63 -12.62 17.20
CA GLY A 247 3.38 -13.36 17.27
C GLY A 247 3.05 -14.13 15.99
N ASP A 248 1.90 -14.79 16.01
CA ASP A 248 1.32 -15.50 14.86
C ASP A 248 -0.12 -15.07 14.57
N LEU A 249 -0.49 -15.06 13.29
CA LEU A 249 -1.84 -14.79 12.83
C LEU A 249 -2.31 -15.87 11.86
N VAL A 250 -3.45 -16.47 12.19
CA VAL A 250 -4.15 -17.45 11.36
C VAL A 250 -5.48 -16.85 10.94
N ALA A 251 -5.77 -16.90 9.65
CA ALA A 251 -7.03 -16.40 9.12
C ALA A 251 -7.56 -17.33 8.03
N GLY A 252 -8.86 -17.63 8.08
CA GLY A 252 -9.48 -18.49 7.08
C GLY A 252 -10.97 -18.72 7.28
N PRO A 253 -11.67 -19.25 6.25
CA PRO A 253 -13.07 -19.63 6.34
C PRO A 253 -13.27 -20.77 7.36
N GLN A 254 -14.46 -20.85 7.95
CA GLN A 254 -14.79 -21.89 8.94
C GLN A 254 -15.69 -22.99 8.37
N PRO A 255 -15.55 -24.26 8.84
CA PRO A 255 -16.49 -25.33 8.52
C PRO A 255 -17.89 -24.97 9.05
N GLY A 256 -18.84 -24.74 8.14
CA GLY A 256 -20.20 -24.33 8.47
C GLY A 256 -20.56 -22.89 8.09
N GLY A 257 -19.63 -22.12 7.52
CA GLY A 257 -19.83 -20.70 7.18
C GLY A 257 -18.99 -19.80 8.08
N GLY A 258 -18.84 -18.54 7.68
CA GLY A 258 -18.07 -17.55 8.41
C GLY A 258 -16.58 -17.50 8.10
N PHE A 259 -15.92 -16.49 8.63
CA PHE A 259 -14.47 -16.30 8.58
C PHE A 259 -13.93 -16.07 9.99
N ARG A 260 -12.75 -16.63 10.26
CA ARG A 260 -12.06 -16.48 11.55
C ARG A 260 -10.70 -15.84 11.34
N VAL A 261 -10.37 -14.87 12.19
CA VAL A 261 -9.03 -14.30 12.37
C VAL A 261 -8.60 -14.53 13.81
N THR A 262 -7.51 -15.25 14.01
CA THR A 262 -6.91 -15.49 15.32
C THR A 262 -5.50 -14.91 15.31
N ALA A 263 -5.20 -14.01 16.24
CA ALA A 263 -3.89 -13.41 16.43
C ALA A 263 -3.38 -13.69 17.84
N ARG A 264 -2.13 -14.15 17.95
CA ARG A 264 -1.42 -14.34 19.22
C ARG A 264 -0.27 -13.38 19.30
N LEU A 265 -0.21 -12.61 20.37
CA LEU A 265 0.80 -11.59 20.63
C LEU A 265 1.51 -11.94 21.94
N PRO A 266 2.81 -12.29 21.92
CA PRO A 266 3.55 -12.52 23.15
C PRO A 266 3.70 -11.20 23.92
N LEU A 267 3.55 -11.28 25.24
CA LEU A 267 3.64 -10.11 26.13
C LEU A 267 5.03 -9.94 26.76
N GLU A 268 5.89 -10.93 26.59
CA GLU A 268 7.33 -10.83 26.86
C GLU A 268 8.06 -10.71 25.52
N PRO A 269 8.91 -9.69 25.32
CA PRO A 269 9.72 -9.62 24.11
C PRO A 269 10.67 -10.82 24.08
N VAL A 270 10.54 -11.67 23.06
CA VAL A 270 11.55 -12.68 22.75
C VAL A 270 12.71 -11.95 22.07
N TRP A 271 13.63 -11.40 22.86
CA TRP A 271 14.93 -10.98 22.32
C TRP A 271 15.66 -12.25 21.89
N ARG A 272 15.83 -12.43 20.57
CA ARG A 272 16.82 -13.34 19.98
C ARG A 272 17.93 -12.51 19.34
#